data_AF-A0A2S9G3D7-F1
#
_entry.id   AF-A0A2S9G3D7-F1
#
_cell.length_a   1.000
_cell.length_b   1.000
_cell.length_c   1.000
_cell.angle_alpha   90.00
_cell.angle_beta   90.00
_cell.angle_gamma   90.00
#
_symmetry.space_group_name_H-M   'P 1'
#
loop_
_entity.id
_entity.type
_entity.pdbx_description
1 polymer ?
#
loop_
_entity_poly.entity_id
_entity_poly.type
_entity_poly.pdbx_seq_one_letter_code
_entity_poly.pdbx_strand_id
1 'polypeptide(L)'
;PRLKVYRGPRRKGVRYFGPYSHAWAIRETLDLLTRVFPARTCSAGVFKRHSQIDRPCLLGYIDKCSAPCVGRVSADEHRQIVLD
;
A
#
# COMPACT_ATOMS: atom_id res chain seq x y z
N PRO A 1 -3.53 -5.24 3.38
CA PRO A 1 -2.54 -4.43 4.15
C PRO A 1 -2.37 -3.04 3.53
N ARG A 2 -1.87 -2.01 4.23
CA ARG A 2 -1.58 -0.69 3.61
C ARG A 2 -0.20 -0.19 3.99
N LEU A 3 0.60 0.16 2.99
CA LEU A 3 1.87 0.85 3.16
C LEU A 3 1.62 2.36 3.17
N LYS A 4 2.18 3.06 4.16
CA LYS A 4 2.14 4.52 4.20
C LYS A 4 3.33 5.05 4.98
N VAL A 5 3.76 6.26 4.62
CA VAL A 5 4.67 7.03 5.46
C VAL A 5 3.95 7.41 6.75
N TYR A 6 4.62 7.26 7.87
CA TYR A 6 4.10 7.60 9.19
C TYR A 6 5.12 8.39 9.98
N ARG A 7 4.63 9.42 10.68
CA ARG A 7 5.40 10.22 11.66
C ARG A 7 4.60 10.25 12.96
N GLY A 8 5.24 9.90 14.07
CA GLY A 8 4.61 9.88 15.39
C GLY A 8 4.91 8.62 16.21
N PRO A 9 4.20 8.42 17.33
CA PRO A 9 4.44 7.30 18.24
C PRO A 9 4.08 5.95 17.60
N ARG A 10 4.90 4.93 17.89
CA ARG A 10 4.67 3.57 17.40
C ARG A 10 3.41 2.96 18.04
N ARG A 11 2.61 2.27 17.23
CA ARG A 11 1.40 1.56 17.64
C ARG A 11 1.64 0.05 17.57
N LYS A 12 1.08 -0.70 18.51
CA LYS A 12 1.13 -2.18 18.48
C LYS A 12 0.40 -2.70 17.24
N GLY A 13 0.91 -3.79 16.64
CA GLY A 13 0.32 -4.42 15.45
C GLY A 13 0.67 -3.77 14.11
N VAL A 14 1.56 -2.77 14.09
CA VAL A 14 2.04 -2.13 12.85
C VAL A 14 3.53 -2.43 12.70
N ARG A 15 3.93 -2.94 11.52
CA ARG A 15 5.34 -3.06 11.15
C ARG A 15 5.87 -1.69 10.73
N TYR A 16 6.93 -1.23 11.38
CA TYR A 16 7.58 0.05 11.09
C TYR A 16 8.94 -0.20 10.46
N PHE A 17 9.24 0.52 9.38
CA PHE A 17 10.57 0.57 8.77
C PHE A 17 11.18 1.94 9.11
N GLY A 18 12.44 1.98 9.54
CA GLY A 18 13.14 3.20 9.99
C GLY A 18 13.53 3.17 11.49
N PRO A 19 14.10 4.26 12.04
CA PRO A 19 13.93 5.67 11.67
C PRO A 19 14.74 6.12 10.46
N TYR A 20 14.17 7.00 9.65
CA TYR A 20 14.85 7.62 8.52
C TYR A 20 15.16 9.09 8.85
N SER A 21 16.40 9.52 8.64
CA SER A 21 16.85 10.90 8.85
C SER A 21 16.34 11.86 7.77
N HIS A 22 16.20 11.37 6.54
CA HIS A 22 15.77 12.17 5.40
C HIS A 22 14.48 11.65 4.77
N ALA A 23 13.60 12.57 4.37
CA ALA A 23 12.32 12.25 3.75
C ALA A 23 12.46 11.54 2.38
N TRP A 24 13.55 11.76 1.66
CA TRP A 24 13.80 11.12 0.37
C TRP A 24 14.03 9.61 0.52
N ALA A 25 14.80 9.19 1.52
CA ALA A 25 15.09 7.78 1.80
C ALA A 25 13.81 6.99 2.13
N ILE A 26 12.85 7.64 2.79
CA ILE A 26 11.53 7.05 3.06
C ILE A 26 10.78 6.75 1.76
N ARG A 27 10.76 7.71 0.83
CA ARG A 27 10.02 7.57 -0.44
C ARG A 27 10.64 6.52 -1.33
N GLU A 28 11.97 6.46 -1.39
CA GLU A 28 12.69 5.43 -2.14
C GLU A 28 12.43 4.04 -1.56
N THR A 29 12.50 3.90 -0.23
CA THR A 29 12.16 2.62 0.42
C THR A 29 10.72 2.22 0.15
N LEU A 30 9.78 3.17 0.18
CA LEU A 30 8.39 2.90 -0.14
C LEU A 30 8.21 2.44 -1.59
N ASP A 31 8.91 3.05 -2.55
CA ASP A 31 8.85 2.64 -3.95
C ASP A 31 9.43 1.23 -4.15
N LEU A 32 10.56 0.93 -3.52
CA LEU A 32 11.16 -0.42 -3.52
C LEU A 32 10.21 -1.46 -2.93
N LEU A 33 9.64 -1.18 -1.75
CA LEU A 33 8.67 -2.07 -1.11
C LEU A 33 7.44 -2.31 -1.99
N THR A 34 6.97 -1.28 -2.71
CA THR A 34 5.79 -1.39 -3.58
C THR A 34 6.08 -2.22 -4.84
N ARG A 35 7.34 -2.31 -5.28
CA ARG A 35 7.73 -3.19 -6.40
C ARG A 35 7.78 -4.66 -5.99
N VAL A 36 8.26 -4.95 -4.79
CA VAL A 36 8.37 -6.33 -4.28
C VAL A 36 7.03 -6.84 -3.76
N PHE A 37 6.31 -5.98 -3.03
CA PHE A 37 5.02 -6.28 -2.45
C PHE A 37 3.98 -5.34 -3.07
N PRO A 38 3.10 -5.81 -3.98
CA PRO A 38 2.05 -5.00 -4.62
C PRO A 38 0.90 -4.63 -3.66
N ALA A 39 1.26 -4.13 -2.48
CA ALA A 39 0.36 -3.67 -1.45
C ALA A 39 -0.20 -2.28 -1.78
N ARG A 40 -1.41 -2.00 -1.26
CA ARG A 40 -2.04 -0.70 -1.49
C ARG A 40 -1.32 0.40 -0.69
N THR A 41 -1.16 1.56 -1.31
CA THR A 41 -0.72 2.81 -0.66
C THR A 41 -1.83 3.86 -0.58
N CYS A 42 -2.95 3.62 -1.26
CA CYS A 42 -4.05 4.56 -1.37
C CYS A 42 -4.73 4.87 -0.01
N SER A 43 -5.28 6.09 0.10
CA SER A 43 -6.11 6.47 1.23
C SER A 43 -7.45 5.72 1.19
N ALA A 44 -8.17 5.67 2.32
CA ALA A 44 -9.48 5.03 2.39
C ALA A 44 -10.49 5.68 1.43
N GLY A 45 -10.43 7.01 1.27
CA GLY A 45 -11.29 7.73 0.33
C GLY A 45 -11.03 7.35 -1.13
N VAL A 46 -9.76 7.28 -1.54
CA VAL A 46 -9.37 6.84 -2.89
C VAL A 46 -9.81 5.39 -3.13
N PHE A 47 -9.60 4.51 -2.15
CA PHE A 47 -10.05 3.12 -2.24
C PHE A 47 -11.57 3.02 -2.48
N LYS A 48 -12.37 3.72 -1.66
CA LYS A 48 -13.84 3.72 -1.79
C LYS A 48 -14.28 4.28 -3.14
N ARG A 49 -13.72 5.41 -3.57
CA ARG A 49 -14.06 6.04 -4.86
C ARG A 49 -13.80 5.11 -6.04
N HIS A 50 -12.61 4.49 -6.10
CA HIS A 50 -12.26 3.59 -7.19
C HIS A 50 -13.06 2.28 -7.18
N SER A 51 -13.45 1.80 -5.99
CA SER A 51 -14.36 0.67 -5.84
C SER A 51 -15.77 0.99 -6.35
N GLN A 52 -16.26 2.23 -6.16
CA GLN A 52 -17.57 2.65 -6.67
C GLN A 52 -17.60 2.86 -8.19
N ILE A 53 -16.48 3.29 -8.78
CA ILE A 53 -16.36 3.53 -10.23
C ILE A 53 -15.97 2.24 -10.97
N ASP A 54 -15.71 1.15 -10.24
CA ASP A 54 -15.20 -0.12 -10.74
C ASP A 54 -13.96 0.03 -11.66
N ARG A 55 -13.08 0.97 -11.29
CA ARG A 55 -11.87 1.27 -12.07
C ARG A 55 -10.67 1.38 -11.15
N PRO A 56 -9.55 0.68 -11.43
CA PRO A 56 -8.35 0.79 -10.61
C PRO A 56 -7.74 2.19 -10.70
N CYS A 57 -6.97 2.57 -9.68
CA CYS A 57 -6.16 3.79 -9.74
C CYS A 57 -4.91 3.58 -10.60
N LEU A 58 -4.14 4.64 -10.85
CA LEU A 58 -2.90 4.58 -11.63
C LEU A 58 -1.97 3.45 -11.17
N LEU A 59 -1.76 3.29 -9.86
CA LEU A 59 -0.90 2.24 -9.31
C LEU A 59 -1.40 0.82 -9.59
N GLY A 60 -2.72 0.65 -9.71
CA GLY A 60 -3.30 -0.62 -10.15
C GLY A 60 -3.19 -0.85 -11.67
N TYR A 61 -3.10 0.21 -12.46
CA TYR A 61 -2.88 0.08 -13.91
C TYR A 61 -1.43 -0.24 -14.28
N ILE A 62 -0.47 0.23 -13.49
CA ILE A 62 0.96 -0.04 -13.70
C ILE A 62 1.47 -1.24 -12.88
N ASP A 63 0.55 -2.07 -12.38
CA ASP A 63 0.80 -3.28 -11.59
C ASP A 63 1.67 -3.11 -10.33
N LYS A 64 1.79 -1.87 -9.84
CA LYS A 64 2.40 -1.57 -8.52
C LYS A 64 1.48 -1.88 -7.34
N CYS A 65 0.21 -2.17 -7.61
CA CYS A 65 -0.78 -2.53 -6.61
C CYS A 65 -1.67 -3.63 -7.20
N SER A 66 -1.96 -4.68 -6.44
CA SER A 66 -2.84 -5.78 -6.88
C SER A 66 -4.31 -5.37 -7.09
N ALA A 67 -4.61 -4.08 -6.98
CA ALA A 67 -5.92 -3.47 -7.17
C ALA A 67 -7.09 -4.20 -6.46
N PRO A 68 -7.02 -4.43 -5.13
CA PRO A 68 -8.12 -5.01 -4.37
C PRO A 68 -9.38 -4.13 -4.36
N CYS A 69 -9.31 -2.87 -4.83
CA CYS A 69 -10.46 -1.97 -4.88
C CYS A 69 -11.50 -2.36 -5.95
N VAL A 70 -11.08 -3.08 -7.00
CA VAL A 70 -11.95 -3.53 -8.10
C VAL A 70 -12.07 -5.06 -8.13
N GLY A 71 -11.75 -5.72 -7.01
CA GLY A 71 -11.88 -7.18 -6.92
C GLY A 71 -10.88 -8.00 -7.74
N ARG A 72 -9.78 -7.42 -8.25
CA ARG A 72 -8.72 -8.20 -8.93
C ARG A 72 -8.08 -9.27 -8.04
N VAL A 73 -8.01 -8.99 -6.73
CA VAL A 73 -7.61 -9.93 -5.70
C VAL A 73 -8.57 -9.80 -4.52
N SER A 74 -8.82 -10.90 -3.83
CA SER A 74 -9.58 -10.91 -2.59
C SER A 74 -8.84 -10.17 -1.47
N ALA A 75 -9.57 -9.80 -0.41
CA ALA A 75 -8.97 -9.15 0.75
C ALA A 75 -7.95 -10.06 1.46
N ASP A 76 -8.16 -11.37 1.44
CA ASP A 76 -7.28 -12.36 2.05
C ASP A 76 -6.02 -12.60 1.25
N GLU A 77 -6.12 -12.77 -0.08
CA GLU A 77 -4.95 -12.80 -0.96
C GLU A 77 -4.12 -11.53 -0.81
N HIS A 78 -4.77 -10.36 -0.73
CA HIS A 78 -4.06 -9.10 -0.49
C HIS A 78 -3.30 -9.08 0.83
N ARG A 79 -3.80 -9.75 1.87
CA ARG A 79 -3.10 -9.89 3.15
C ARG A 79 -1.88 -10.80 3.03
N GLN A 80 -2.01 -11.92 2.33
CA GLN A 80 -0.91 -12.88 2.17
C GLN A 80 0.30 -12.25 1.47
N ILE A 81 0.07 -11.38 0.49
CA ILE A 81 1.13 -10.65 -0.24
C ILE A 81 2.13 -9.91 0.69
N VAL A 82 1.75 -9.55 1.92
CA VAL A 82 2.64 -8.83 2.86
C VAL A 82 3.01 -9.68 4.07
N LEU A 83 2.44 -10.87 4.20
CA LEU A 83 2.69 -11.78 5.32
C LEU A 83 3.75 -12.82 4.97
N ASP A 84 3.81 -13.27 3.72
CA ASP A 84 4.95 -13.98 3.14
C ASP A 84 6.16 -13.05 2.98
#